data_AF-A0A7S4JQU6-F1
#
_entry.id   AF-A0A7S4JQU6-F1
#
_cell.length_a   1.000
_cell.length_b   1.000
_cell.length_c   1.000
_cell.angle_alpha   90.00
_cell.angle_beta   90.00
_cell.angle_gamma   90.00
#
_symmetry.space_group_name_H-M   'P 1'
#
loop_
_entity.id
_entity.type
_entity.pdbx_description
1 polymer ?
#
loop_
_entity_poly.entity_id
_entity_poly.type
_entity_poly.pdbx_seq_one_letter_code
_entity_poly.pdbx_strand_id
1 'polypeptide(L)'
;HALGANAVHPDGAPFQPKSTWTWVTGDQHLSNFGAWRNRHSDVVFGVNDFDEAAVYDFQVDVLRIAASLAGHAYRDGLTEGEVDVVLRAFTDTYVETVMNYVGGDRELLFEITPRTSRGKLREWLESVRDDKSPEKQLRKFTERDPDTGVRRFIKGDYTRLVEVTDMEDAEIRGQFTSLEYGASMMKTGWHVRGWDDEYFEILDIARRVGSGVGSYGVDRYYILLRGKDEDAQHWKEDEDSVILDVKYEPPGAVTRILTPDDAAWYDQLFDHDAQRAVEGQRRLTSYTDPFTGWVVLDGRPFVVRQRSPWKAGPDDVLSSMATTTTTRTRTATG
;
A
#
# COMPACT_ATOMS: atom_id res chain seq x y z
N HIS A 1 -20.63 10.63 15.96
CA HIS A 1 -19.41 10.08 16.59
C HIS A 1 -19.80 8.92 17.48
N ALA A 2 -19.29 7.72 17.20
CA ALA A 2 -19.61 6.49 17.92
C ALA A 2 -18.56 6.20 19.02
N LEU A 3 -18.13 7.23 19.74
CA LEU A 3 -17.57 7.07 21.07
C LEU A 3 -18.68 7.40 22.05
N GLY A 4 -18.89 6.51 23.03
CA GLY A 4 -19.80 6.78 24.13
C GLY A 4 -19.48 8.14 24.71
N ALA A 5 -20.48 9.01 24.84
CA ALA A 5 -20.37 10.42 25.18
C ALA A 5 -19.66 10.74 26.52
N ASN A 6 -19.10 9.74 27.20
CA ASN A 6 -18.47 9.80 28.52
C ASN A 6 -17.05 9.18 28.54
N ALA A 7 -16.40 8.97 27.39
CA ALA A 7 -15.00 8.49 27.39
C ALA A 7 -14.05 9.56 27.95
N VAL A 8 -13.20 9.17 28.90
CA VAL A 8 -12.21 10.04 29.55
C VAL A 8 -10.82 9.43 29.43
N HIS A 9 -9.80 10.28 29.38
CA HIS A 9 -8.40 9.90 29.48
C HIS A 9 -8.10 9.32 30.89
N PRO A 10 -6.98 8.61 31.10
CA PRO A 10 -6.62 8.06 32.42
C PRO A 10 -6.54 9.10 33.54
N ASP A 11 -6.30 10.36 33.20
CA ASP A 11 -6.28 11.52 34.11
C ASP A 11 -7.68 12.14 34.37
N GLY A 12 -8.73 11.59 33.76
CA GLY A 12 -10.11 12.06 33.88
C GLY A 12 -10.50 13.17 32.90
N ALA A 13 -9.59 13.63 32.02
CA ALA A 13 -9.92 14.63 31.01
C ALA A 13 -10.90 14.06 29.97
N PRO A 14 -11.95 14.80 29.57
CA PRO A 14 -12.89 14.31 28.56
C PRO A 14 -12.21 14.20 27.19
N PHE A 15 -12.57 13.16 26.44
CA PHE A 15 -12.16 13.06 25.05
C PHE A 15 -12.68 14.26 24.26
N GLN A 16 -11.79 14.89 23.51
CA GLN A 16 -12.11 15.95 22.56
C GLN A 16 -12.53 15.33 21.21
N PRO A 17 -13.21 16.08 20.32
CA PRO A 17 -13.64 15.56 19.01
C PRO A 17 -12.54 14.90 18.18
N LYS A 18 -11.27 15.34 18.37
CA LYS A 18 -10.09 14.81 17.67
C LYS A 18 -9.23 13.86 18.52
N SER A 19 -9.64 13.51 19.73
CA SER A 19 -8.85 12.62 20.62
C SER A 19 -8.63 11.21 20.05
N THR A 20 -9.42 10.81 19.05
CA THR A 20 -9.34 9.52 18.36
C THR A 20 -8.79 9.62 16.94
N TRP A 21 -8.35 10.81 16.54
CA TRP A 21 -7.77 11.01 15.22
C TRP A 21 -6.35 10.45 15.19
N THR A 22 -6.12 9.58 14.23
CA THR A 22 -4.84 8.93 13.98
C THR A 22 -4.74 8.65 12.49
N TRP A 23 -3.60 8.14 12.03
CA TRP A 23 -3.51 7.64 10.67
C TRP A 23 -4.50 6.48 10.47
N VAL A 24 -5.33 6.64 9.46
CA VAL A 24 -6.25 5.64 8.92
C VAL A 24 -5.95 5.46 7.45
N THR A 25 -6.27 4.30 6.90
CA THR A 25 -6.11 4.07 5.46
C THR A 25 -7.28 4.65 4.67
N GLY A 26 -8.43 4.92 5.30
CA GLY A 26 -9.60 5.60 4.72
C GLY A 26 -10.46 4.74 3.80
N ASP A 27 -9.87 3.73 3.15
CA ASP A 27 -10.54 2.79 2.27
C ASP A 27 -10.42 1.32 2.70
N GLN A 28 -10.29 1.02 4.00
CA GLN A 28 -10.15 -0.37 4.44
C GLN A 28 -11.31 -1.28 3.99
N HIS A 29 -11.00 -2.41 3.32
CA HIS A 29 -11.93 -3.49 2.99
C HIS A 29 -11.15 -4.79 2.69
N LEU A 30 -11.83 -5.94 2.62
CA LEU A 30 -11.15 -7.25 2.46
C LEU A 30 -10.23 -7.32 1.23
N SER A 31 -10.64 -6.77 0.08
CA SER A 31 -9.78 -6.75 -1.12
C SER A 31 -8.59 -5.77 -1.04
N ASN A 32 -8.49 -4.94 0.01
CA ASN A 32 -7.36 -4.04 0.27
C ASN A 32 -6.28 -4.68 1.15
N PHE A 33 -6.39 -5.99 1.42
CA PHE A 33 -5.28 -6.79 1.92
C PHE A 33 -4.56 -7.53 0.79
N GLY A 34 -3.28 -7.79 0.95
CA GLY A 34 -2.47 -8.46 -0.04
C GLY A 34 -1.14 -8.95 0.50
N ALA A 35 -0.36 -9.55 -0.39
CA ALA A 35 1.00 -10.00 -0.10
C ALA A 35 2.03 -9.00 -0.61
N TRP A 36 3.06 -8.78 0.22
CA TRP A 36 4.12 -7.80 0.03
C TRP A 36 5.46 -8.37 0.49
N ARG A 37 6.56 -7.63 0.28
CA ARG A 37 7.84 -7.92 0.94
C ARG A 37 8.08 -6.97 2.08
N ASN A 38 8.62 -7.50 3.17
CA ASN A 38 9.19 -6.68 4.24
C ASN A 38 10.67 -6.32 3.97
N ARG A 39 11.28 -5.60 4.90
CA ARG A 39 12.72 -5.24 4.90
C ARG A 39 13.68 -6.43 4.82
N HIS A 40 13.22 -7.63 5.19
CA HIS A 40 14.01 -8.86 5.18
C HIS A 40 13.78 -9.69 3.92
N SER A 41 13.12 -9.12 2.91
CA SER A 41 12.79 -9.81 1.67
C SER A 41 11.81 -10.97 1.82
N ASP A 42 11.18 -11.14 2.98
CA ASP A 42 10.17 -12.16 3.27
C ASP A 42 8.78 -11.72 2.80
N VAL A 43 7.95 -12.67 2.37
CA VAL A 43 6.54 -12.41 2.02
C VAL A 43 5.72 -12.15 3.30
N VAL A 44 5.02 -11.02 3.33
CA VAL A 44 4.14 -10.60 4.42
C VAL A 44 2.74 -10.29 3.91
N PHE A 45 1.74 -10.56 4.74
CA PHE A 45 0.36 -10.14 4.54
C PHE A 45 0.12 -8.78 5.20
N GLY A 46 -0.51 -7.85 4.48
CA GLY A 46 -0.80 -6.52 5.01
C GLY A 46 -1.70 -5.69 4.10
N VAL A 47 -1.95 -4.46 4.55
CA VAL A 47 -2.72 -3.46 3.79
C VAL A 47 -1.96 -3.04 2.54
N ASN A 48 -2.72 -2.75 1.49
CA ASN A 48 -2.21 -2.76 0.12
C ASN A 48 -2.49 -1.45 -0.68
N ASP A 49 -3.32 -0.56 -0.11
CA ASP A 49 -3.81 0.67 -0.71
C ASP A 49 -3.84 1.80 0.33
N PHE A 50 -3.24 2.94 0.01
CA PHE A 50 -3.04 4.09 0.91
C PHE A 50 -3.39 5.42 0.24
N ASP A 51 -4.00 5.37 -0.94
CA ASP A 51 -4.37 6.57 -1.71
C ASP A 51 -5.37 7.44 -0.90
N GLU A 52 -6.24 6.78 -0.12
CA GLU A 52 -7.21 7.40 0.79
C GLU A 52 -6.70 7.58 2.23
N ALA A 53 -5.41 7.36 2.49
CA ALA A 53 -4.87 7.47 3.83
C ALA A 53 -4.95 8.91 4.35
N ALA A 54 -5.31 9.06 5.63
CA ALA A 54 -5.56 10.37 6.24
C ALA A 54 -5.43 10.32 7.77
N VAL A 55 -5.30 11.47 8.43
CA VAL A 55 -5.38 11.58 9.89
C VAL A 55 -6.82 11.83 10.33
N TYR A 56 -7.58 10.77 10.60
CA TYR A 56 -9.00 10.87 10.91
C TYR A 56 -9.39 9.89 12.02
N ASP A 57 -10.66 9.89 12.43
CA ASP A 57 -11.14 8.98 13.48
C ASP A 57 -10.92 7.51 13.07
N PHE A 58 -10.18 6.77 13.91
CA PHE A 58 -9.83 5.36 13.66
C PHE A 58 -11.03 4.45 13.40
N GLN A 59 -12.21 4.85 13.90
CA GLN A 59 -13.45 4.09 13.74
C GLN A 59 -13.82 3.90 12.26
N VAL A 60 -13.41 4.80 11.37
CA VAL A 60 -13.70 4.67 9.94
C VAL A 60 -13.15 3.35 9.40
N ASP A 61 -11.89 3.01 9.65
CA ASP A 61 -11.31 1.76 9.15
C ASP A 61 -11.96 0.52 9.78
N VAL A 62 -12.22 0.56 11.09
CA VAL A 62 -12.86 -0.56 11.82
C VAL A 62 -14.27 -0.82 11.27
N LEU A 63 -15.07 0.24 11.10
CA LEU A 63 -16.43 0.13 10.57
C LEU A 63 -16.43 -0.33 9.11
N ARG A 64 -15.48 0.13 8.29
CA ARG A 64 -15.39 -0.29 6.89
C ARG A 64 -14.99 -1.77 6.75
N ILE A 65 -14.05 -2.27 7.56
CA ILE A 65 -13.77 -3.72 7.59
C ILE A 65 -14.98 -4.51 8.05
N ALA A 66 -15.65 -4.08 9.12
CA ALA A 66 -16.86 -4.74 9.60
C ALA A 66 -17.95 -4.80 8.52
N ALA A 67 -18.20 -3.68 7.82
CA ALA A 67 -19.15 -3.64 6.71
C ALA A 67 -18.71 -4.55 5.54
N SER A 68 -17.41 -4.57 5.21
CA SER A 68 -16.86 -5.44 4.16
C SER A 68 -17.02 -6.93 4.51
N LEU A 69 -16.74 -7.31 5.75
CA LEU A 69 -16.93 -8.67 6.28
C LEU A 69 -18.41 -9.09 6.22
N ALA A 70 -19.30 -8.24 6.71
CA ALA A 70 -20.74 -8.49 6.66
C ALA A 70 -21.23 -8.67 5.22
N GLY A 71 -20.82 -7.78 4.31
CA GLY A 71 -21.17 -7.86 2.89
C GLY A 71 -20.71 -9.16 2.23
N HIS A 72 -19.49 -9.61 2.52
CA HIS A 72 -18.98 -10.90 2.03
C HIS A 72 -19.73 -12.09 2.64
N ALA A 73 -19.95 -12.08 3.95
CA ALA A 73 -20.65 -13.15 4.64
C ALA A 73 -22.10 -13.31 4.14
N TYR A 74 -22.83 -12.20 3.94
CA TYR A 74 -24.17 -12.26 3.36
C TYR A 74 -24.16 -12.76 1.92
N ARG A 75 -23.20 -12.32 1.09
CA ARG A 75 -23.04 -12.81 -0.29
C ARG A 75 -22.76 -14.32 -0.33
N ASP A 76 -22.02 -14.82 0.65
CA ASP A 76 -21.66 -16.23 0.77
C ASP A 76 -22.79 -17.06 1.46
N GLY A 77 -23.94 -16.43 1.76
CA GLY A 77 -25.16 -17.09 2.22
C GLY A 77 -25.28 -17.30 3.73
N LEU A 78 -24.45 -16.63 4.53
CA LEU A 78 -24.52 -16.72 5.99
C LEU A 78 -25.77 -16.01 6.53
N THR A 79 -26.33 -16.56 7.60
CA THR A 79 -27.45 -15.98 8.35
C THR A 79 -27.02 -14.80 9.21
N GLU A 80 -27.96 -13.97 9.64
CA GLU A 80 -27.69 -12.82 10.52
C GLU A 80 -26.95 -13.23 11.80
N GLY A 81 -27.31 -14.35 12.42
CA GLY A 81 -26.62 -14.86 13.61
C GLY A 81 -25.17 -15.30 13.33
N GLU A 82 -24.90 -15.85 12.15
CA GLU A 82 -23.53 -16.21 11.74
C GLU A 82 -22.69 -14.96 11.41
N VAL A 83 -23.30 -13.93 10.83
CA VAL A 83 -22.66 -12.64 10.60
C VAL A 83 -22.32 -11.96 11.92
N ASP A 84 -23.22 -11.96 12.92
CA ASP A 84 -22.93 -11.45 14.27
C ASP A 84 -21.71 -12.15 14.90
N VAL A 85 -21.59 -13.47 14.74
CA VAL A 85 -20.40 -14.22 15.20
C VAL A 85 -19.12 -13.77 14.48
N VAL A 86 -19.16 -13.56 13.16
CA VAL A 86 -18.00 -13.07 12.38
C VAL A 86 -17.60 -11.66 12.82
N LEU A 87 -18.57 -10.77 13.00
CA LEU A 87 -18.32 -9.38 13.41
C LEU A 87 -17.77 -9.32 14.84
N ARG A 88 -18.31 -10.10 15.78
CA ARG A 88 -17.77 -10.21 17.15
C ARG A 88 -16.35 -10.72 17.15
N ALA A 89 -16.07 -11.79 16.41
CA ALA A 89 -14.71 -12.34 16.33
C ALA A 89 -13.72 -11.30 15.79
N PHE A 90 -14.11 -10.51 14.79
CA PHE A 90 -13.31 -9.40 14.29
C PHE A 90 -13.10 -8.31 15.34
N THR A 91 -14.17 -7.79 15.96
CA THR A 91 -14.08 -6.69 16.92
C THR A 91 -13.32 -7.08 18.18
N ASP A 92 -13.55 -8.29 18.70
CA ASP A 92 -12.87 -8.81 19.88
C ASP A 92 -11.37 -8.95 19.60
N THR A 93 -11.00 -9.56 18.47
CA THR A 93 -9.60 -9.69 18.04
C THR A 93 -8.94 -8.33 17.85
N TYR A 94 -9.64 -7.37 17.26
CA TYR A 94 -9.13 -6.00 17.06
C TYR A 94 -8.83 -5.33 18.41
N VAL A 95 -9.79 -5.34 19.34
CA VAL A 95 -9.63 -4.73 20.67
C VAL A 95 -8.53 -5.42 21.46
N GLU A 96 -8.51 -6.75 21.50
CA GLU A 96 -7.45 -7.53 22.17
C GLU A 96 -6.07 -7.21 21.60
N THR A 97 -5.95 -7.11 20.28
CA THR A 97 -4.68 -6.78 19.60
C THR A 97 -4.19 -5.39 20.01
N VAL A 98 -5.06 -4.37 19.96
CA VAL A 98 -4.71 -3.00 20.38
C VAL A 98 -4.33 -2.95 21.86
N MET A 99 -5.09 -3.63 22.73
CA MET A 99 -4.79 -3.68 24.17
C MET A 99 -3.44 -4.35 24.45
N ASN A 100 -3.05 -5.37 23.67
CA ASN A 100 -1.77 -6.06 23.81
C ASN A 100 -0.55 -5.22 23.42
N TYR A 101 -0.75 -4.09 22.71
CA TYR A 101 0.28 -3.12 22.37
C TYR A 101 0.44 -2.01 23.42
N VAL A 102 -0.56 -1.80 24.29
CA VAL A 102 -0.47 -0.78 25.34
C VAL A 102 0.71 -1.07 26.27
N GLY A 103 1.62 -0.09 26.39
CA GLY A 103 2.77 -0.17 27.28
C GLY A 103 3.96 -0.98 26.76
N GLY A 104 4.00 -1.30 25.46
CA GLY A 104 5.14 -1.95 24.80
C GLY A 104 5.38 -1.40 23.39
N ASP A 105 6.21 -2.12 22.63
CA ASP A 105 6.62 -1.82 21.25
C ASP A 105 6.36 -3.00 20.29
N ARG A 106 5.48 -3.92 20.71
CA ARG A 106 5.20 -5.18 20.00
C ARG A 106 4.61 -4.95 18.61
N GLU A 107 3.89 -3.84 18.42
CA GLU A 107 3.34 -3.40 17.15
C GLU A 107 4.43 -3.17 16.10
N LEU A 108 5.64 -2.79 16.51
CA LEU A 108 6.77 -2.57 15.60
C LEU A 108 7.34 -3.87 15.02
N LEU A 109 7.11 -5.00 15.68
CA LEU A 109 7.66 -6.30 15.31
C LEU A 109 6.61 -7.27 14.74
N PHE A 110 5.33 -6.88 14.75
CA PHE A 110 4.26 -7.75 14.32
C PHE A 110 4.18 -7.83 12.80
N GLU A 111 4.46 -9.00 12.24
CA GLU A 111 4.34 -9.29 10.82
C GLU A 111 3.65 -10.63 10.60
N ILE A 112 2.71 -10.66 9.66
CA ILE A 112 2.03 -11.89 9.24
C ILE A 112 2.79 -12.47 8.04
N THR A 113 3.57 -13.51 8.28
CA THR A 113 4.42 -14.21 7.31
C THR A 113 3.92 -15.65 7.12
N PRO A 114 4.44 -16.44 6.16
CA PRO A 114 4.25 -17.89 6.16
C PRO A 114 4.56 -18.57 7.51
N ARG A 115 5.55 -18.06 8.25
CA ARG A 115 5.96 -18.65 9.55
C ARG A 115 4.99 -18.33 10.69
N THR A 116 4.40 -17.12 10.68
CA THR A 116 3.53 -16.63 11.77
C THR A 116 2.03 -16.82 11.48
N SER A 117 1.65 -17.02 10.22
CA SER A 117 0.27 -17.32 9.79
C SER A 117 -0.07 -18.81 9.89
N ARG A 118 -1.36 -19.13 9.75
CA ARG A 118 -1.90 -20.50 9.83
C ARG A 118 -2.96 -20.75 8.77
N GLY A 119 -3.24 -22.02 8.50
CA GLY A 119 -4.29 -22.46 7.58
C GLY A 119 -4.11 -21.91 6.17
N LYS A 120 -5.23 -21.55 5.52
CA LYS A 120 -5.26 -21.10 4.13
C LYS A 120 -4.43 -19.84 3.85
N LEU A 121 -4.27 -18.96 4.83
CA LEU A 121 -3.43 -17.76 4.67
C LEU A 121 -1.96 -18.15 4.54
N ARG A 122 -1.50 -19.13 5.34
CA ARG A 122 -0.13 -19.64 5.21
C ARG A 122 0.09 -20.30 3.85
N GLU A 123 -0.81 -21.20 3.46
CA GLU A 123 -0.73 -21.90 2.16
C GLU A 123 -0.68 -20.91 0.98
N TRP A 124 -1.49 -19.85 1.04
CA TRP A 124 -1.47 -18.80 0.04
C TRP A 124 -0.18 -17.95 0.07
N LEU A 125 0.30 -17.56 1.25
CA LEU A 125 1.57 -16.81 1.36
C LEU A 125 2.77 -17.64 0.87
N GLU A 126 2.79 -18.95 1.13
CA GLU A 126 3.80 -19.88 0.60
C GLU A 126 3.75 -19.96 -0.94
N SER A 127 2.54 -20.06 -1.51
CA SER A 127 2.34 -20.04 -2.96
C SER A 127 2.82 -18.72 -3.60
N VAL A 128 2.50 -17.57 -2.99
CA VAL A 128 2.95 -16.25 -3.48
C VAL A 128 4.48 -16.13 -3.45
N ARG A 129 5.13 -16.65 -2.39
CA ARG A 129 6.59 -16.67 -2.26
C ARG A 129 7.25 -17.43 -3.40
N ASP A 130 6.68 -18.57 -3.80
CA ASP A 130 7.31 -19.45 -4.78
C ASP A 130 7.04 -19.01 -6.24
N ASP A 131 5.96 -18.26 -6.51
CA ASP A 131 5.57 -17.87 -7.87
C ASP A 131 6.13 -16.51 -8.34
N LYS A 132 6.35 -15.54 -7.45
CA LYS A 132 6.62 -14.15 -7.85
C LYS A 132 8.07 -13.73 -7.60
N SER A 133 8.71 -13.14 -8.61
CA SER A 133 10.08 -12.59 -8.50
C SER A 133 10.25 -11.30 -9.32
N PRO A 134 11.19 -10.41 -8.94
CA PRO A 134 11.51 -9.19 -9.70
C PRO A 134 11.92 -9.51 -11.14
N GLU A 135 12.69 -10.58 -11.35
CA GLU A 135 13.20 -10.97 -12.67
C GLU A 135 12.05 -11.35 -13.61
N LYS A 136 11.03 -12.08 -13.10
CA LYS A 136 9.82 -12.39 -13.87
C LYS A 136 9.07 -11.11 -14.26
N GLN A 137 8.99 -10.12 -13.36
CA GLN A 137 8.35 -8.85 -13.67
C GLN A 137 9.13 -8.05 -14.72
N LEU A 138 10.46 -7.93 -14.57
CA LEU A 138 11.30 -7.25 -15.55
C LEU A 138 11.20 -7.90 -16.93
N ARG A 139 11.28 -9.23 -17.02
CA ARG A 139 11.11 -9.96 -18.29
C ARG A 139 9.73 -9.74 -18.93
N LYS A 140 8.68 -9.53 -18.13
CA LYS A 140 7.34 -9.28 -18.63
C LYS A 140 7.19 -7.88 -19.26
N PHE A 141 7.83 -6.88 -18.66
CA PHE A 141 7.63 -5.48 -19.05
C PHE A 141 8.74 -4.91 -19.92
N THR A 142 9.90 -5.55 -20.00
CA THR A 142 11.09 -4.99 -20.64
C THR A 142 11.75 -5.95 -21.60
N GLU A 143 12.41 -5.38 -22.60
CA GLU A 143 13.29 -6.06 -23.55
C GLU A 143 14.64 -5.32 -23.60
N ARG A 144 15.63 -5.91 -24.27
CA ARG A 144 16.87 -5.20 -24.61
C ARG A 144 16.78 -4.73 -26.04
N ASP A 145 17.14 -3.47 -26.25
CA ASP A 145 17.31 -2.93 -27.58
C ASP A 145 18.43 -3.70 -28.31
N PRO A 146 18.18 -4.21 -29.52
CA PRO A 146 19.12 -5.09 -30.21
C PRO A 146 20.41 -4.38 -30.66
N ASP A 147 20.36 -3.06 -30.84
CA ASP A 147 21.49 -2.28 -31.35
C ASP A 147 22.36 -1.75 -30.20
N THR A 148 21.73 -1.28 -29.13
CA THR A 148 22.40 -0.63 -27.99
C THR A 148 22.59 -1.56 -26.79
N GLY A 149 21.83 -2.66 -26.70
CA GLY A 149 21.81 -3.56 -25.55
C GLY A 149 21.12 -2.99 -24.30
N VAL A 150 20.68 -1.72 -24.35
CA VAL A 150 20.02 -1.02 -23.24
C VAL A 150 18.62 -1.58 -23.02
N ARG A 151 18.25 -1.77 -21.76
CA ARG A 151 16.92 -2.25 -21.40
C ARG A 151 15.89 -1.13 -21.61
N ARG A 152 14.76 -1.47 -22.23
CA ARG A 152 13.62 -0.57 -22.46
C ARG A 152 12.29 -1.28 -22.19
N PHE A 153 11.21 -0.54 -22.06
CA PHE A 153 9.88 -1.13 -21.95
C PHE A 153 9.44 -1.77 -23.28
N ILE A 154 8.76 -2.91 -23.16
CA ILE A 154 7.95 -3.46 -24.24
C ILE A 154 6.66 -2.62 -24.27
N LYS A 155 6.47 -1.81 -25.31
CA LYS A 155 5.29 -0.94 -25.48
C LYS A 155 4.30 -1.59 -26.42
N GLY A 156 3.00 -1.54 -26.08
CA GLY A 156 1.91 -2.15 -26.82
C GLY A 156 0.82 -2.74 -25.92
N ASP A 157 -0.18 -3.38 -26.54
CA ASP A 157 -1.39 -3.87 -25.85
C ASP A 157 -1.10 -4.91 -24.76
N TYR A 158 -0.04 -5.72 -24.94
CA TYR A 158 0.33 -6.78 -23.99
C TYR A 158 0.71 -6.21 -22.61
N THR A 159 1.55 -5.18 -22.58
CA THR A 159 1.95 -4.49 -21.35
C THR A 159 1.02 -3.34 -21.00
N ARG A 160 0.21 -2.89 -21.97
CA ARG A 160 -0.59 -1.66 -21.95
C ARG A 160 0.26 -0.44 -21.61
N LEU A 161 1.45 -0.41 -22.18
CA LEU A 161 2.40 0.70 -22.12
C LEU A 161 2.46 1.36 -23.50
N VAL A 162 2.45 2.68 -23.54
CA VAL A 162 2.61 3.46 -24.76
C VAL A 162 3.74 4.47 -24.59
N GLU A 163 4.24 4.98 -25.71
CA GLU A 163 5.23 6.05 -25.71
C GLU A 163 4.70 7.27 -24.96
N VAL A 164 5.60 7.93 -24.22
CA VAL A 164 5.38 9.28 -23.74
C VAL A 164 5.74 10.28 -24.85
N THR A 165 5.19 11.47 -24.79
CA THR A 165 5.65 12.58 -25.65
C THR A 165 7.03 13.07 -25.21
N ASP A 166 7.78 13.71 -26.11
CA ASP A 166 9.07 14.32 -25.78
C ASP A 166 8.97 15.33 -24.63
N MET A 167 7.83 16.03 -24.52
CA MET A 167 7.55 16.94 -23.42
C MET A 167 7.35 16.21 -22.09
N GLU A 168 6.59 15.10 -22.08
CA GLU A 168 6.41 14.26 -20.88
C GLU A 168 7.73 13.62 -20.44
N ASP A 169 8.55 13.12 -21.37
CA ASP A 169 9.87 12.56 -21.04
C ASP A 169 10.79 13.61 -20.41
N ALA A 170 10.89 14.80 -21.03
CA ALA A 170 11.70 15.89 -20.51
C ALA A 170 11.24 16.37 -19.13
N GLU A 171 9.93 16.51 -18.91
CA GLU A 171 9.36 16.91 -17.61
C GLU A 171 9.66 15.87 -16.54
N ILE A 172 9.39 14.59 -16.80
CA ILE A 172 9.64 13.53 -15.82
C ILE A 172 11.13 13.46 -15.49
N ARG A 173 12.03 13.49 -16.48
CA ARG A 173 13.48 13.49 -16.21
C ARG A 173 13.92 14.71 -15.41
N GLY A 174 13.34 15.89 -15.66
CA GLY A 174 13.65 17.11 -14.91
C GLY A 174 13.22 17.06 -13.44
N GLN A 175 12.19 16.28 -13.13
CA GLN A 175 11.64 16.15 -11.76
C GLN A 175 12.21 14.96 -10.97
N PHE A 176 12.91 14.03 -11.65
CA PHE A 176 13.58 12.90 -11.01
C PHE A 176 15.04 13.25 -10.67
N THR A 177 15.19 14.16 -9.70
CA THR A 177 16.50 14.63 -9.20
C THR A 177 16.57 14.57 -7.68
N SER A 178 17.76 14.73 -7.11
CA SER A 178 17.99 14.78 -5.67
C SER A 178 17.23 15.92 -4.96
N LEU A 179 16.88 16.99 -5.67
CA LEU A 179 16.17 18.15 -5.12
C LEU A 179 14.64 18.03 -5.17
N GLU A 180 14.12 17.21 -6.07
CA GLU A 180 12.68 17.07 -6.33
C GLU A 180 12.18 15.70 -5.82
N TYR A 181 11.90 14.72 -6.71
CA TYR A 181 11.47 13.37 -6.29
C TYR A 181 12.45 12.74 -5.28
N GLY A 182 13.76 12.89 -5.50
CA GLY A 182 14.77 12.36 -4.59
C GLY A 182 14.71 12.95 -3.18
N ALA A 183 14.26 14.20 -3.05
CA ALA A 183 14.08 14.84 -1.75
C ALA A 183 12.86 14.29 -0.99
N SER A 184 11.87 13.77 -1.72
CA SER A 184 10.64 13.20 -1.15
C SER A 184 10.77 11.73 -0.76
N MET A 185 11.73 10.98 -1.31
CA MET A 185 12.02 9.59 -0.93
C MET A 185 12.32 9.43 0.57
N MET A 186 12.12 8.22 1.10
CA MET A 186 12.43 7.94 2.51
C MET A 186 13.92 8.08 2.78
N LYS A 187 14.28 8.93 3.76
CA LYS A 187 15.67 9.18 4.16
C LYS A 187 16.16 8.25 5.29
N THR A 188 15.36 7.26 5.70
CA THR A 188 15.58 6.51 6.94
C THR A 188 15.80 5.01 6.73
N GLY A 189 17.03 4.54 7.02
CA GLY A 189 17.38 3.14 7.23
C GLY A 189 18.87 2.86 6.91
N TRP A 190 19.56 2.08 7.74
CA TRP A 190 21.00 1.74 7.63
C TRP A 190 21.42 0.99 6.33
N HIS A 191 20.51 0.75 5.38
CA HIS A 191 20.73 -0.02 4.15
C HIS A 191 20.07 0.61 2.90
N VAL A 192 19.55 1.84 2.99
CA VAL A 192 18.81 2.46 1.88
C VAL A 192 19.56 3.68 1.37
N ARG A 193 20.05 3.61 0.12
CA ARG A 193 20.64 4.74 -0.57
C ARG A 193 19.55 5.76 -0.89
N GLY A 194 19.70 6.98 -0.39
CA GLY A 194 18.89 8.11 -0.86
C GLY A 194 19.10 8.32 -2.36
N TRP A 195 18.21 9.09 -2.99
CA TRP A 195 18.41 9.43 -4.40
C TRP A 195 19.76 10.13 -4.62
N ASP A 196 20.46 9.67 -5.65
CA ASP A 196 21.76 10.15 -6.08
C ASP A 196 21.74 10.26 -7.62
N ASP A 197 21.89 11.49 -8.10
CA ASP A 197 21.78 11.85 -9.52
C ASP A 197 22.90 11.22 -10.38
N GLU A 198 24.02 10.85 -9.78
CA GLU A 198 25.12 10.16 -10.47
C GLU A 198 24.91 8.64 -10.49
N TYR A 199 24.04 8.14 -9.61
CA TYR A 199 23.82 6.72 -9.39
C TYR A 199 22.60 6.16 -10.09
N PHE A 200 21.48 6.88 -9.99
CA PHE A 200 20.21 6.48 -10.55
C PHE A 200 20.07 7.01 -11.97
N GLU A 201 19.83 6.11 -12.92
CA GLU A 201 19.67 6.45 -14.33
C GLU A 201 18.29 6.00 -14.82
N ILE A 202 17.53 6.93 -15.39
CA ILE A 202 16.27 6.61 -16.08
C ILE A 202 16.59 6.07 -17.47
N LEU A 203 16.34 4.78 -17.68
CA LEU A 203 16.60 4.08 -18.94
C LEU A 203 15.47 4.30 -19.96
N ASP A 204 14.21 4.24 -19.52
CA ASP A 204 13.04 4.40 -20.38
C ASP A 204 11.83 4.85 -19.55
N ILE A 205 10.88 5.52 -20.21
CA ILE A 205 9.64 6.02 -19.62
C ILE A 205 8.49 5.59 -20.52
N ALA A 206 7.41 5.10 -19.93
CA ALA A 206 6.22 4.73 -20.67
C ALA A 206 4.95 5.16 -19.95
N ARG A 207 3.93 5.57 -20.70
CA ARG A 207 2.60 5.86 -20.14
C ARG A 207 1.79 4.56 -20.04
N ARG A 208 1.14 4.35 -18.89
CA ARG A 208 0.31 3.18 -18.62
C ARG A 208 -1.15 3.48 -18.97
N VAL A 209 -1.72 2.75 -19.93
CA VAL A 209 -3.10 3.00 -20.42
C VAL A 209 -4.10 1.93 -20.00
N GLY A 210 -5.31 2.31 -19.57
CA GLY A 210 -6.33 1.34 -19.19
C GLY A 210 -5.95 0.48 -17.97
N SER A 211 -5.29 1.07 -16.97
CA SER A 211 -5.12 0.44 -15.64
C SER A 211 -6.19 0.97 -14.68
N GLY A 212 -7.09 0.09 -14.23
CA GLY A 212 -8.17 0.38 -13.28
C GLY A 212 -9.28 -0.67 -13.39
N VAL A 213 -9.98 -0.97 -12.29
CA VAL A 213 -11.17 -1.85 -12.28
C VAL A 213 -12.43 -1.08 -12.70
N GLY A 214 -12.31 0.21 -13.04
CA GLY A 214 -13.38 1.09 -13.52
C GLY A 214 -12.90 2.06 -14.60
N SER A 215 -13.85 2.64 -15.34
CA SER A 215 -13.70 3.43 -16.57
C SER A 215 -13.14 4.86 -16.39
N TYR A 216 -12.32 5.12 -15.38
CA TYR A 216 -11.61 6.40 -15.19
C TYR A 216 -10.21 6.14 -14.64
N GLY A 217 -9.31 5.59 -15.46
CA GLY A 217 -7.92 5.45 -15.06
C GLY A 217 -7.30 6.82 -14.84
N VAL A 218 -6.65 7.04 -13.68
CA VAL A 218 -5.83 8.22 -13.45
C VAL A 218 -4.54 8.16 -14.27
N ASP A 219 -3.93 9.32 -14.53
CA ASP A 219 -2.66 9.38 -15.24
C ASP A 219 -1.59 8.57 -14.51
N ARG A 220 -0.81 7.82 -15.29
CA ARG A 220 0.14 6.85 -14.75
C ARG A 220 1.28 6.62 -15.71
N TYR A 221 2.50 6.69 -15.18
CA TYR A 221 3.74 6.47 -15.90
C TYR A 221 4.54 5.36 -15.22
N TYR A 222 5.21 4.54 -16.02
CA TYR A 222 6.23 3.62 -15.56
C TYR A 222 7.60 4.17 -15.94
N ILE A 223 8.52 4.14 -14.99
CA ILE A 223 9.92 4.55 -15.19
C ILE A 223 10.79 3.33 -14.96
N LEU A 224 11.61 3.00 -15.94
CA LEU A 224 12.61 1.96 -15.82
C LEU A 224 13.88 2.60 -15.27
N LEU A 225 14.17 2.32 -14.00
CA LEU A 225 15.30 2.88 -13.29
C LEU A 225 16.43 1.86 -13.19
N ARG A 226 17.65 2.28 -13.51
CA ARG A 226 18.87 1.55 -13.17
C ARG A 226 19.42 2.10 -11.86
N GLY A 227 19.76 1.21 -10.94
CA GLY A 227 20.45 1.54 -9.69
C GLY A 227 21.07 0.28 -9.10
N LYS A 228 22.22 0.39 -8.41
CA LYS A 228 22.79 -0.74 -7.67
C LYS A 228 21.96 -0.96 -6.39
N ASP A 229 21.70 -2.19 -5.98
CA ASP A 229 21.12 -2.48 -4.68
C ASP A 229 22.26 -2.92 -3.76
N GLU A 230 22.53 -2.18 -2.68
CA GLU A 230 23.66 -2.47 -1.77
C GLU A 230 23.42 -3.75 -0.93
N ASP A 231 22.20 -4.31 -0.93
CA ASP A 231 21.84 -5.49 -0.14
C ASP A 231 22.05 -6.86 -0.84
N ALA A 232 22.71 -6.90 -2.00
CA ALA A 232 23.09 -8.18 -2.62
C ALA A 232 24.59 -8.20 -2.99
N GLN A 233 25.37 -8.96 -2.20
CA GLN A 233 26.81 -9.18 -2.38
C GLN A 233 27.20 -9.95 -3.68
N HIS A 234 26.33 -10.02 -4.69
CA HIS A 234 26.55 -10.84 -5.90
C HIS A 234 25.92 -10.24 -7.16
N TRP A 235 26.36 -9.06 -7.60
CA TRP A 235 25.89 -8.49 -8.86
C TRP A 235 26.90 -8.61 -10.02
N LYS A 236 26.35 -8.94 -11.19
CA LYS A 236 26.94 -8.75 -12.52
C LYS A 236 26.24 -7.55 -13.14
N GLU A 237 26.99 -6.65 -13.77
CA GLU A 237 26.66 -5.26 -14.18
C GLU A 237 25.40 -5.03 -15.06
N ASP A 238 24.55 -6.03 -15.31
CA ASP A 238 23.55 -6.05 -16.39
C ASP A 238 22.10 -6.40 -15.96
N GLU A 239 21.81 -6.77 -14.71
CA GLU A 239 20.49 -7.33 -14.29
C GLU A 239 19.66 -6.45 -13.34
N ASP A 240 20.12 -5.24 -13.02
CA ASP A 240 19.72 -4.52 -11.80
C ASP A 240 18.85 -3.30 -12.16
N SER A 241 17.62 -3.57 -12.60
CA SER A 241 16.66 -2.53 -12.92
C SER A 241 15.41 -2.67 -12.08
N VAL A 242 14.79 -1.54 -11.70
CA VAL A 242 13.49 -1.51 -11.04
C VAL A 242 12.50 -0.75 -11.89
N ILE A 243 11.23 -1.14 -11.80
CA ILE A 243 10.14 -0.41 -12.43
C ILE A 243 9.48 0.44 -11.36
N LEU A 244 9.55 1.76 -11.50
CA LEU A 244 8.77 2.67 -10.67
C LEU A 244 7.39 2.87 -11.28
N ASP A 245 6.41 2.98 -10.39
CA ASP A 245 5.01 3.26 -10.66
C ASP A 245 4.70 4.70 -10.20
N VAL A 246 4.55 5.61 -11.16
CA VAL A 246 4.24 7.02 -10.94
C VAL A 246 2.75 7.22 -11.24
N LYS A 247 1.93 7.39 -10.21
CA LYS A 247 0.48 7.42 -10.31
C LYS A 247 -0.04 8.78 -9.83
N TYR A 248 -0.87 9.44 -10.64
CA TYR A 248 -1.54 10.68 -10.25
C TYR A 248 -2.42 10.44 -9.03
N GLU A 249 -2.31 11.33 -8.04
CA GLU A 249 -3.08 11.26 -6.80
C GLU A 249 -4.13 12.37 -6.78
N PRO A 250 -5.42 12.05 -6.98
CA PRO A 250 -6.48 13.03 -6.89
C PRO A 250 -6.75 13.43 -5.42
N PRO A 251 -7.57 14.48 -5.21
CA PRO A 251 -8.10 14.80 -3.89
C PRO A 251 -8.77 13.59 -3.23
N GLY A 252 -8.25 13.19 -2.07
CA GLY A 252 -8.78 12.05 -1.31
C GLY A 252 -10.17 12.32 -0.76
N ALA A 253 -10.97 11.28 -0.53
CA ALA A 253 -12.33 11.35 -0.03
C ALA A 253 -12.45 12.13 1.29
N VAL A 254 -11.40 12.11 2.13
CA VAL A 254 -11.37 12.86 3.39
C VAL A 254 -11.62 14.36 3.17
N THR A 255 -11.10 14.94 2.09
CA THR A 255 -11.26 16.36 1.75
C THR A 255 -12.73 16.80 1.62
N ARG A 256 -13.64 15.86 1.36
CA ARG A 256 -15.07 16.12 1.17
C ARG A 256 -15.87 16.15 2.48
N ILE A 257 -15.29 15.67 3.57
CA ILE A 257 -15.98 15.52 4.86
C ILE A 257 -15.38 16.40 5.96
N LEU A 258 -14.23 17.03 5.71
CA LEU A 258 -13.60 17.94 6.65
C LEU A 258 -14.45 19.22 6.83
N THR A 259 -14.53 19.70 8.07
CA THR A 259 -15.02 21.06 8.33
C THR A 259 -14.01 22.09 7.81
N PRO A 260 -14.38 23.36 7.60
CA PRO A 260 -13.43 24.39 7.16
C PRO A 260 -12.20 24.51 8.07
N ASP A 261 -12.38 24.40 9.39
CA ASP A 261 -11.28 24.46 10.35
C ASP A 261 -10.36 23.23 10.24
N ASP A 262 -10.94 22.06 9.97
CA ASP A 262 -10.17 20.83 9.77
C ASP A 262 -9.41 20.85 8.44
N ALA A 263 -10.04 21.36 7.37
CA ALA A 263 -9.40 21.51 6.07
C ALA A 263 -8.18 22.45 6.17
N ALA A 264 -8.32 23.61 6.82
CA ALA A 264 -7.21 24.53 7.05
C ALA A 264 -6.07 23.91 7.87
N TRP A 265 -6.39 23.01 8.81
CA TRP A 265 -5.38 22.24 9.54
C TRP A 265 -4.71 21.19 8.65
N TYR A 266 -5.45 20.48 7.80
CA TYR A 266 -4.89 19.53 6.83
C TYR A 266 -3.95 20.21 5.83
N ASP A 267 -4.29 21.39 5.34
CA ASP A 267 -3.46 22.18 4.41
C ASP A 267 -2.14 22.65 5.04
N GLN A 268 -2.05 22.67 6.39
CA GLN A 268 -0.79 22.91 7.10
C GLN A 268 0.06 21.66 7.28
N LEU A 269 -0.55 20.47 7.18
CA LEU A 269 0.14 19.19 7.34
C LEU A 269 0.68 18.63 6.03
N PHE A 270 -0.03 18.88 4.93
CA PHE A 270 0.28 18.33 3.63
C PHE A 270 0.17 19.40 2.55
N ASP A 271 1.20 19.52 1.73
CA ASP A 271 1.25 20.40 0.56
C ASP A 271 0.29 19.92 -0.53
N HIS A 272 0.09 18.60 -0.66
CA HIS A 272 -0.81 17.98 -1.63
C HIS A 272 -1.15 16.51 -1.29
N ASP A 273 -2.16 15.94 -1.96
CA ASP A 273 -2.67 14.59 -1.69
C ASP A 273 -1.63 13.46 -1.85
N ALA A 274 -0.71 13.54 -2.82
CA ALA A 274 0.34 12.52 -2.96
C ALA A 274 1.27 12.45 -1.74
N GLN A 275 1.57 13.61 -1.11
CA GLN A 275 2.37 13.63 0.12
C GLN A 275 1.57 12.98 1.25
N ARG A 276 0.28 13.30 1.40
CA ARG A 276 -0.59 12.65 2.40
C ARG A 276 -0.61 11.12 2.22
N ALA A 277 -0.83 10.63 1.01
CA ALA A 277 -0.88 9.20 0.71
C ALA A 277 0.44 8.50 1.07
N VAL A 278 1.58 9.08 0.66
CA VAL A 278 2.92 8.55 0.97
C VAL A 278 3.21 8.58 2.46
N GLU A 279 2.93 9.68 3.14
CA GLU A 279 3.13 9.83 4.58
C GLU A 279 2.22 8.86 5.37
N GLY A 280 1.02 8.59 4.87
CA GLY A 280 0.11 7.56 5.40
C GLY A 280 0.70 6.17 5.23
N GLN A 281 1.15 5.80 4.03
CA GLN A 281 1.82 4.53 3.78
C GLN A 281 3.01 4.32 4.72
N ARG A 282 3.83 5.36 4.93
CA ARG A 282 5.00 5.32 5.85
C ARG A 282 4.67 5.03 7.30
N ARG A 283 3.47 5.41 7.75
CA ARG A 283 3.05 5.28 9.15
C ARG A 283 2.16 4.07 9.39
N LEU A 284 1.49 3.61 8.35
CA LEU A 284 0.54 2.49 8.39
C LEU A 284 1.19 1.16 7.98
N THR A 285 2.46 1.15 7.57
CA THR A 285 3.21 -0.08 7.29
C THR A 285 4.48 -0.19 8.13
N SER A 286 4.84 -1.41 8.53
CA SER A 286 6.09 -1.70 9.25
C SER A 286 7.32 -1.65 8.35
N TYR A 287 7.12 -1.76 7.04
CA TYR A 287 8.12 -1.54 6.02
C TYR A 287 7.48 -0.81 4.84
N THR A 288 8.13 0.24 4.41
CA THR A 288 7.76 1.00 3.23
C THR A 288 8.92 0.90 2.24
N ASP A 289 8.57 0.63 0.99
CA ASP A 289 9.55 0.54 -0.09
C ASP A 289 10.40 1.82 -0.17
N PRO A 290 11.74 1.73 -0.26
CA PRO A 290 12.64 2.89 -0.39
C PRO A 290 12.27 3.92 -1.45
N PHE A 291 11.73 3.46 -2.58
CA PHE A 291 11.29 4.32 -3.67
C PHE A 291 9.91 4.95 -3.43
N THR A 292 9.31 4.75 -2.25
CA THR A 292 8.06 5.41 -1.91
C THR A 292 8.31 6.89 -1.65
N GLY A 293 7.83 7.72 -2.55
CA GLY A 293 7.93 9.17 -2.52
C GLY A 293 6.83 9.80 -3.36
N TRP A 294 6.94 11.09 -3.61
CA TRP A 294 6.04 11.82 -4.51
C TRP A 294 6.83 12.73 -5.45
N VAL A 295 6.17 13.11 -6.55
CA VAL A 295 6.68 14.06 -7.53
C VAL A 295 5.54 14.94 -8.02
N VAL A 296 5.83 16.19 -8.38
CA VAL A 296 4.86 17.10 -8.99
C VAL A 296 5.22 17.25 -10.46
N LEU A 297 4.31 16.88 -11.35
CA LEU A 297 4.48 17.00 -12.81
C LEU A 297 3.42 17.95 -13.34
N ASP A 298 3.81 19.04 -14.00
CA ASP A 298 2.88 20.07 -14.51
C ASP A 298 1.87 20.54 -13.43
N GLY A 299 2.38 20.81 -12.22
CA GLY A 299 1.57 21.24 -11.08
C GLY A 299 0.64 20.18 -10.48
N ARG A 300 0.68 18.93 -10.96
CA ARG A 300 -0.15 17.83 -10.46
C ARG A 300 0.67 16.85 -9.61
N PRO A 301 0.17 16.42 -8.44
CA PRO A 301 0.89 15.52 -7.56
C PRO A 301 0.76 14.05 -7.99
N PHE A 302 1.86 13.32 -7.95
CA PHE A 302 1.94 11.90 -8.24
C PHE A 302 2.62 11.16 -7.08
N VAL A 303 2.07 10.01 -6.70
CA VAL A 303 2.74 9.03 -5.83
C VAL A 303 3.70 8.21 -6.68
N VAL A 304 4.92 8.02 -6.18
CA VAL A 304 5.94 7.17 -6.78
C VAL A 304 6.22 6.01 -5.84
N ARG A 305 6.30 4.78 -6.38
CA ARG A 305 6.67 3.57 -5.62
C ARG A 305 7.33 2.55 -6.54
N GLN A 306 8.11 1.62 -5.98
CA GLN A 306 8.51 0.45 -6.75
C GLN A 306 7.29 -0.44 -7.06
N ARG A 307 7.23 -0.94 -8.29
CA ARG A 307 6.23 -1.92 -8.69
C ARG A 307 6.50 -3.27 -8.02
N SER A 308 5.68 -3.65 -7.05
CA SER A 308 5.79 -4.98 -6.42
C SER A 308 5.51 -6.12 -7.42
N PRO A 309 6.41 -7.10 -7.60
CA PRO A 309 6.12 -8.31 -8.36
C PRO A 309 5.18 -9.27 -7.61
N TRP A 310 4.95 -9.04 -6.31
CA TRP A 310 4.14 -9.88 -5.43
C TRP A 310 2.69 -9.42 -5.23
N LYS A 311 2.24 -8.31 -5.85
CA LYS A 311 0.87 -7.80 -5.67
C LYS A 311 -0.15 -8.84 -6.16
N ALA A 312 -0.66 -9.63 -5.22
CA ALA A 312 -1.71 -10.63 -5.37
C ALA A 312 -2.78 -10.36 -4.30
N GLY A 313 -4.04 -10.34 -4.72
CA GLY A 313 -5.19 -10.26 -3.83
C GLY A 313 -5.52 -11.64 -3.26
N PRO A 314 -5.93 -11.75 -1.99
CA PRO A 314 -6.32 -13.00 -1.35
C PRO A 314 -7.82 -13.32 -1.58
N ASP A 315 -8.45 -12.85 -2.67
CA ASP A 315 -9.92 -12.83 -2.81
C ASP A 315 -10.57 -14.22 -2.54
N ASP A 316 -9.93 -15.30 -3.01
CA ASP A 316 -10.38 -16.68 -2.76
C ASP A 316 -10.12 -17.16 -1.32
N VAL A 317 -9.07 -16.64 -0.67
CA VAL A 317 -8.68 -17.01 0.70
C VAL A 317 -9.61 -16.36 1.71
N LEU A 318 -9.86 -15.05 1.58
CA LEU A 318 -10.65 -14.27 2.55
C LEU A 318 -12.13 -14.68 2.54
N SER A 319 -12.73 -14.94 1.38
CA SER A 319 -14.11 -15.49 1.30
C SER A 319 -14.19 -16.85 2.00
N SER A 320 -13.21 -17.73 1.77
CA SER A 320 -13.22 -19.07 2.37
C SER A 320 -12.84 -19.12 3.86
N MET A 321 -12.25 -18.05 4.41
CA MET A 321 -11.98 -17.89 5.84
C MET A 321 -13.24 -17.49 6.62
N ALA A 322 -14.09 -16.61 6.05
CA ALA A 322 -15.36 -16.22 6.65
C ALA A 322 -16.27 -17.43 6.92
N THR A 323 -16.25 -18.43 6.03
CA THR A 323 -17.03 -19.66 6.18
C THR A 323 -16.43 -20.66 7.20
N THR A 324 -15.11 -20.62 7.41
CA THR A 324 -14.41 -21.59 8.28
C THR A 324 -14.61 -21.30 9.77
N THR A 325 -14.72 -20.02 10.15
CA THR A 325 -15.00 -19.59 11.53
C THR A 325 -16.33 -20.17 12.04
N THR A 326 -17.34 -20.22 11.17
CA THR A 326 -18.68 -20.78 11.45
C THR A 326 -18.68 -22.29 11.74
N THR A 327 -17.73 -23.03 11.16
CA THR A 327 -17.64 -24.50 11.34
C THR A 327 -17.02 -24.86 12.70
N ARG A 328 -16.14 -24.01 13.24
CA ARG A 328 -15.53 -24.21 14.56
C ARG A 328 -16.46 -23.86 15.71
N THR A 329 -17.33 -22.88 15.57
CA THR A 329 -18.35 -22.57 16.60
C THR A 329 -19.42 -23.66 16.68
N ARG A 330 -19.82 -24.28 15.56
CA ARG A 330 -20.75 -25.43 15.56
C ARG A 330 -20.21 -26.69 16.24
N THR A 331 -18.90 -26.89 16.29
CA THR A 331 -18.29 -28.07 16.93
C THR A 331 -17.94 -27.85 18.40
N ALA A 332 -17.95 -26.60 18.88
CA ALA A 332 -17.73 -26.27 20.30
C ALA A 332 -19.03 -26.25 21.14
N THR A 333 -20.20 -26.27 20.49
CA THR A 333 -21.53 -26.32 21.14
C THR A 333 -22.25 -27.65 20.94
N GLY A 334 -21.53 -28.73 20.61
CA GLY A 334 -22.07 -30.08 20.40
C GLY A 334 -21.80 -31.02 21.55
#